data_AF-A0A067W4D6-F1
#
_entry.id   AF-A0A067W4D6-F1
#
_cell.length_a   1.000
_cell.length_b   1.000
_cell.length_c   1.000
_cell.angle_alpha   90.00
_cell.angle_beta   90.00
_cell.angle_gamma   90.00
#
_symmetry.space_group_name_H-M   'P 1'
#
loop_
_entity.id
_entity.type
_entity.pdbx_description
1 polymer ?
#
loop_
_entity_poly.entity_id
_entity_poly.type
_entity_poly.pdbx_seq_one_letter_code
_entity_poly.pdbx_strand_id
1 'polypeptide(L)'
;MWPFHTKDGPIGKAPLELGARANVLVSSVACHPSEEIVAIGFNDGMILCAHFRDEKEILLKDCGKSAISVLNWDKTGHNLAFGSESGECGVINISS
;
A
#
# COMPACT_ATOMS: atom_id res chain seq x y z
N MET A 1 9.33 -5.69 -8.85
CA MET A 1 10.80 -5.56 -8.68
C MET A 1 11.38 -4.84 -9.88
N TRP A 2 12.29 -3.89 -9.68
CA TRP A 2 12.86 -3.07 -10.75
C TRP A 2 13.94 -3.85 -11.52
N PRO A 3 13.83 -4.05 -12.85
CA PRO A 3 14.66 -5.02 -13.57
C PRO A 3 16.06 -4.49 -13.92
N PHE A 4 17.11 -5.12 -13.37
CA PHE A 4 18.52 -4.85 -13.71
C PHE A 4 19.10 -5.85 -14.73
N HIS A 5 18.26 -6.41 -15.60
CA HIS A 5 18.66 -7.46 -16.54
C HIS A 5 19.61 -6.98 -17.66
N THR A 6 19.82 -5.69 -17.82
CA THR A 6 20.65 -5.08 -18.89
C THR A 6 21.75 -4.19 -18.29
N LYS A 7 22.77 -3.86 -19.08
CA LYS A 7 23.88 -2.97 -18.67
C LYS A 7 23.41 -1.60 -18.16
N ASP A 8 22.42 -1.03 -18.84
CA ASP A 8 21.77 0.23 -18.45
C ASP A 8 20.63 0.01 -17.43
N GLY A 9 20.41 -1.26 -17.08
CA GLY A 9 19.30 -1.76 -16.32
C GLY A 9 17.98 -1.08 -16.72
N PRO A 10 17.33 -0.43 -15.78
CA PRO A 10 15.99 0.11 -15.92
C PRO A 10 15.93 1.56 -16.44
N ILE A 11 17.08 2.15 -16.78
CA ILE A 11 17.16 3.54 -17.23
C ILE A 11 16.24 3.72 -18.46
N GLY A 12 15.42 4.78 -18.42
CA GLY A 12 14.50 5.12 -19.51
C GLY A 12 13.22 4.27 -19.58
N LYS A 13 12.99 3.33 -18.65
CA LYS A 13 11.73 2.59 -18.55
C LYS A 13 10.77 3.29 -17.58
N ALA A 14 9.49 3.30 -17.92
CA ALA A 14 8.46 3.80 -17.01
C ALA A 14 8.42 2.94 -15.73
N PRO A 15 8.26 3.57 -14.55
CA PRO A 15 8.03 2.84 -13.32
C PRO A 15 6.69 2.11 -13.37
N LEU A 16 6.59 1.01 -12.62
CA LEU A 16 5.29 0.50 -12.22
C LEU A 16 4.67 1.51 -11.26
N GLU A 17 3.47 1.99 -11.58
CA GLU A 17 2.70 2.93 -10.76
C GLU A 17 1.52 2.19 -10.13
N LEU A 18 1.34 2.33 -8.83
CA LEU A 18 0.25 1.70 -8.06
C LEU A 18 -0.40 2.75 -7.16
N GLY A 19 -1.71 2.65 -6.92
CA GLY A 19 -2.43 3.55 -6.03
C GLY A 19 -2.56 4.96 -6.58
N ALA A 20 -2.55 5.13 -7.91
CA ALA A 20 -2.63 6.44 -8.55
C ALA A 20 -4.00 7.08 -8.30
N ARG A 21 -4.03 8.15 -7.51
CA ARG A 21 -5.24 8.92 -7.21
C ARG A 21 -5.00 10.41 -7.38
N ALA A 22 -5.96 11.10 -8.00
CA ALA A 22 -5.90 12.55 -8.15
C ALA A 22 -6.16 13.24 -6.81
N ASN A 23 -5.37 14.27 -6.50
CA ASN A 23 -5.54 15.16 -5.33
C ASN A 23 -5.48 14.49 -3.94
N VAL A 24 -4.91 13.30 -3.83
CA VAL A 24 -4.68 12.61 -2.54
C VAL A 24 -3.24 12.12 -2.52
N LEU A 25 -2.55 12.29 -1.39
CA LEU A 25 -1.14 11.89 -1.25
C LEU A 25 -1.04 10.59 -0.46
N VAL A 26 -0.11 9.72 -0.87
CA VAL A 26 0.29 8.55 -0.09
C VAL A 26 1.08 9.03 1.13
N SER A 27 0.71 8.56 2.33
CA SER A 27 1.36 8.91 3.59
C SER A 27 2.12 7.75 4.22
N SER A 28 1.76 6.50 3.91
CA SER A 28 2.43 5.30 4.41
C SER A 28 2.27 4.13 3.44
N VAL A 29 3.23 3.21 3.42
CA VAL A 29 3.18 1.98 2.61
C VAL A 29 3.72 0.79 3.40
N ALA A 30 3.19 -0.40 3.14
CA ALA A 30 3.68 -1.65 3.73
C ALA A 30 3.57 -2.82 2.73
N CYS A 31 4.69 -3.44 2.37
CA CYS A 31 4.69 -4.64 1.52
C CYS A 31 4.28 -5.87 2.32
N HIS A 32 3.43 -6.71 1.72
CA HIS A 32 3.04 -8.00 2.30
C HIS A 32 4.28 -8.88 2.51
N PRO A 33 4.38 -9.65 3.61
CA PRO A 33 5.59 -10.40 3.96
C PRO A 33 5.96 -11.51 2.96
N SER A 34 4.99 -12.06 2.22
CA SER A 34 5.20 -13.20 1.31
C SER A 34 4.56 -13.07 -0.08
N GLU A 35 3.73 -12.07 -0.32
CA GLU A 35 2.93 -11.95 -1.56
C GLU A 35 3.32 -10.67 -2.29
N GLU A 36 3.07 -10.62 -3.60
CA GLU A 36 3.32 -9.44 -4.43
C GLU A 36 2.25 -8.36 -4.23
N ILE A 37 2.05 -7.95 -2.98
CA ILE A 37 1.02 -7.01 -2.56
C ILE A 37 1.65 -5.87 -1.75
N VAL A 38 1.12 -4.66 -1.91
CA VAL A 38 1.43 -3.50 -1.07
C VAL A 38 0.15 -2.89 -0.51
N ALA A 39 0.13 -2.63 0.80
CA ALA A 39 -0.85 -1.78 1.43
C ALA A 39 -0.40 -0.32 1.33
N ILE A 40 -1.32 0.57 0.98
CA ILE A 40 -1.08 1.99 0.72
C ILE A 40 -2.04 2.80 1.60
N GLY A 41 -1.50 3.56 2.53
CA GLY A 41 -2.23 4.51 3.37
C GLY A 41 -2.15 5.91 2.80
N PHE A 42 -3.27 6.63 2.81
CA PHE A 42 -3.39 7.97 2.24
C PHE A 42 -3.57 9.05 3.31
N ASN A 43 -3.30 10.30 2.92
CA ASN A 43 -3.43 11.47 3.79
C ASN A 43 -4.89 11.82 4.17
N ASP A 44 -5.86 11.25 3.47
CA ASP A 44 -7.29 11.34 3.78
C ASP A 44 -7.77 10.19 4.68
N GLY A 45 -6.89 9.27 5.08
CA GLY A 45 -7.22 8.13 5.94
C GLY A 45 -7.75 6.89 5.21
N MET A 46 -7.78 6.90 3.87
CA MET A 46 -8.06 5.70 3.06
C MET A 46 -6.91 4.69 3.16
N ILE A 47 -7.24 3.41 3.05
CA ILE A 47 -6.27 2.32 2.86
C ILE A 47 -6.66 1.49 1.64
N LEU A 48 -5.76 1.40 0.68
CA LEU A 48 -5.83 0.48 -0.46
C LEU A 48 -4.83 -0.65 -0.31
N CYS A 49 -5.10 -1.74 -1.02
CA CYS A 49 -4.21 -2.86 -1.25
C CYS A 49 -4.04 -3.00 -2.76
N ALA A 50 -2.80 -3.00 -3.24
CA ALA A 50 -2.49 -3.11 -4.67
C ALA A 50 -1.58 -4.32 -4.93
N HIS A 51 -1.88 -5.08 -5.97
CA HIS A 51 -1.07 -6.21 -6.40
C HIS A 51 -0.08 -5.77 -7.49
N PHE A 52 1.21 -6.07 -7.33
CA PHE A 52 2.26 -5.59 -8.25
C PHE A 52 2.16 -6.19 -9.65
N ARG A 53 1.60 -7.40 -9.78
CA ARG A 53 1.65 -8.16 -11.03
C ARG A 53 0.60 -7.75 -12.06
N ASP A 54 -0.59 -7.42 -11.59
CA ASP A 54 -1.75 -7.11 -12.44
C ASP A 54 -2.40 -5.77 -12.09
N GLU A 55 -1.76 -4.99 -11.21
CA GLU A 55 -2.19 -3.63 -10.82
C GLU A 55 -3.60 -3.61 -10.21
N LYS A 56 -4.09 -4.77 -9.75
CA LYS A 56 -5.41 -4.86 -9.14
C LYS A 56 -5.40 -4.17 -7.78
N GLU A 57 -6.36 -3.27 -7.58
CA GLU A 57 -6.54 -2.54 -6.34
C GLU A 57 -7.80 -2.99 -5.59
N ILE A 58 -7.70 -3.06 -4.27
CA ILE A 58 -8.79 -3.41 -3.36
C ILE A 58 -8.86 -2.35 -2.27
N LEU A 59 -10.05 -1.79 -2.05
CA LEU A 59 -10.32 -0.89 -0.93
C LEU A 59 -10.41 -1.68 0.37
N LEU A 60 -9.51 -1.40 1.32
CA LEU A 60 -9.51 -2.03 2.64
C LEU A 60 -10.19 -1.15 3.70
N LYS A 61 -10.06 0.18 3.57
CA LYS A 61 -10.68 1.15 4.47
C LYS A 61 -11.02 2.43 3.69
N ASP A 62 -12.24 2.92 3.86
CA ASP A 62 -12.68 4.21 3.30
C ASP A 62 -11.98 5.40 3.99
N CYS A 63 -12.12 6.59 3.41
CA CYS A 63 -11.57 7.84 3.93
C CYS A 63 -11.91 8.04 5.42
N GLY A 64 -10.95 8.58 6.16
CA GLY A 64 -11.05 8.90 7.58
C GLY A 64 -10.96 10.39 7.86
N LYS A 65 -10.50 10.71 9.07
CA LYS A 65 -10.37 12.09 9.56
C LYS A 65 -8.98 12.69 9.38
N SER A 66 -7.97 11.85 9.14
CA SER A 66 -6.56 12.25 9.08
C SER A 66 -5.71 11.21 8.36
N ALA A 67 -4.46 11.57 8.08
CA ALA A 67 -3.51 10.73 7.37
C ALA A 67 -3.21 9.43 8.12
N ILE A 68 -3.03 8.34 7.36
CA ILE A 68 -2.46 7.11 7.90
C ILE A 68 -0.98 7.35 8.23
N SER A 69 -0.61 7.24 9.50
CA SER A 69 0.74 7.49 10.01
C SER A 69 1.56 6.20 10.20
N VAL A 70 0.88 5.07 10.41
CA VAL A 70 1.52 3.75 10.52
C VAL A 70 0.68 2.69 9.83
N LEU A 71 1.35 1.77 9.16
CA LEU A 71 0.77 0.67 8.41
C LEU A 71 1.74 -0.51 8.45
N ASN A 72 1.31 -1.70 8.90
CA ASN A 72 2.19 -2.87 8.89
C ASN A 72 1.42 -4.19 8.91
N TRP A 73 2.00 -5.19 8.27
CA TRP A 73 1.48 -6.55 8.27
C TRP A 73 1.96 -7.31 9.49
N ASP A 74 1.14 -8.24 9.98
CA ASP A 74 1.68 -9.28 10.85
C ASP A 74 2.58 -10.25 10.05
N LYS A 75 3.27 -11.15 10.75
CA LYS A 75 4.19 -12.12 10.10
C LYS A 75 3.49 -13.12 9.19
N THR A 76 2.19 -13.33 9.38
CA THR A 76 1.40 -14.27 8.57
C THR A 76 0.86 -13.63 7.30
N GLY A 77 0.78 -12.29 7.27
CA GLY A 77 0.19 -11.54 6.18
C GLY A 77 -1.34 -11.42 6.24
N HIS A 78 -2.01 -12.08 7.19
CA HIS A 78 -3.48 -12.07 7.26
C HIS A 78 -4.05 -10.80 7.90
N ASN A 79 -3.26 -10.11 8.71
CA ASN A 79 -3.69 -8.93 9.45
C ASN A 79 -2.84 -7.72 9.09
N LEU A 80 -3.51 -6.62 8.75
CA LEU A 80 -2.92 -5.32 8.50
C LEU A 80 -3.28 -4.37 9.65
N ALA A 81 -2.30 -4.02 10.48
CA ALA A 81 -2.46 -3.02 11.51
C ALA A 81 -2.27 -1.62 10.92
N PHE A 82 -3.09 -0.66 11.35
CA PHE A 82 -2.97 0.73 10.95
C PHE A 82 -3.18 1.69 12.14
N GLY A 83 -2.67 2.90 11.98
CA GLY A 83 -2.93 4.04 12.84
C GLY A 83 -2.91 5.34 12.03
N SER A 84 -3.73 6.31 12.44
CA SER A 84 -3.80 7.65 11.85
C SER A 84 -3.29 8.72 12.80
N GLU A 85 -2.98 9.91 12.26
CA GLU A 85 -2.51 11.05 13.05
C GLU A 85 -3.54 11.54 14.09
N SER A 86 -4.83 11.31 13.86
CA SER A 86 -5.89 11.64 14.82
C SER A 86 -6.11 10.55 15.89
N GLY A 87 -5.30 9.50 15.90
CA GLY A 87 -5.37 8.40 16.89
C GLY A 87 -6.38 7.30 16.55
N GLU A 88 -7.01 7.32 15.37
CA GLU A 88 -7.80 6.18 14.89
C GLU A 88 -6.84 5.03 14.59
N CYS A 89 -7.10 3.83 15.09
CA CYS A 89 -6.27 2.67 14.82
C CYS A 89 -7.12 1.40 14.80
N GLY A 90 -6.58 0.36 14.19
CA GLY A 90 -7.26 -0.91 14.08
C GLY A 90 -6.45 -1.97 13.35
N VAL A 91 -7.08 -3.13 13.18
CA VAL A 91 -6.55 -4.26 12.44
C VAL A 91 -7.57 -4.66 11.39
N ILE A 92 -7.14 -4.71 10.13
CA ILE A 92 -7.93 -5.20 9.02
C ILE A 92 -7.50 -6.63 8.75
N ASN A 93 -8.43 -7.57 8.93
CA ASN A 93 -8.21 -8.96 8.56
C ASN A 93 -8.59 -9.13 7.08
N ILE A 94 -7.67 -9.71 6.31
CA ILE A 94 -7.83 -9.97 4.87
C ILE A 94 -7.85 -11.45 4.52
N SER A 95 -7.98 -12.34 5.52
CA SER A 95 -8.24 -13.75 5.22
C SER A 95 -9.64 -13.87 4.61
N SER A 96 -9.69 -14.48 3.42
CA SER A 96 -10.94 -14.87 2.75
C SER A 96 -11.55 -16.11 3.40
#